data_AF-A0AAE3HF19-F1
#
_entry.id   AF-A0AAE3HF19-F1
#
_cell.length_a   1.000
_cell.length_b   1.000
_cell.length_c   1.000
_cell.angle_alpha   90.00
_cell.angle_beta   90.00
_cell.angle_gamma   90.00
#
_symmetry.space_group_name_H-M   'P 1'
#
loop_
_entity.id
_entity.type
_entity.pdbx_description
1 polymer ?
#
loop_
_entity_poly.entity_id
_entity_poly.type
_entity_poly.pdbx_seq_one_letter_code
_entity_poly.pdbx_strand_id
1 'polypeptide(L)'
;MLKIRKMMQRQQGFTLIELIVVLAILGVLAALIVPKFTNTTSKAKEVAVETTVKTLQSAVELYYLDNDSYPKSISDLEEEYIDENPNSSENIEKFGGKFDINSEGKVTFTKTEESSGQSE
;
A
#
# COMPACT_ATOMS: atom_id res chain seq x y z
N MET A 1 78.52 6.09 -4.38
CA MET A 1 77.26 6.87 -4.41
C MET A 1 76.29 6.21 -5.38
N LEU A 2 75.17 5.66 -4.89
CA LEU A 2 74.13 5.08 -5.75
C LEU A 2 73.07 6.14 -6.07
N LYS A 3 72.89 6.47 -7.35
CA LYS A 3 71.81 7.36 -7.83
C LYS A 3 70.52 6.56 -7.95
N ILE A 4 69.54 6.86 -7.10
CA ILE A 4 68.18 6.30 -7.17
C ILE A 4 67.47 6.91 -8.38
N ARG A 5 67.23 6.11 -9.42
CA ARG A 5 66.38 6.51 -10.55
C ARG A 5 64.92 6.40 -10.12
N LYS A 6 64.26 7.54 -9.87
CA LYS A 6 62.83 7.63 -9.63
C LYS A 6 62.09 7.36 -10.95
N MET A 7 61.48 6.18 -11.09
CA MET A 7 60.60 5.90 -12.22
C MET A 7 59.33 6.73 -12.05
N MET A 8 59.10 7.70 -12.93
CA MET A 8 57.83 8.41 -13.02
C MET A 8 56.75 7.41 -13.47
N GLN A 9 55.89 7.01 -12.54
CA GLN A 9 54.70 6.24 -12.91
C GLN A 9 53.80 7.13 -13.75
N ARG A 10 53.50 6.70 -14.98
CA ARG A 10 52.59 7.42 -15.86
C ARG A 10 51.20 7.31 -15.25
N GLN A 11 50.67 8.43 -14.77
CA GLN A 11 49.26 8.49 -14.37
C GLN A 11 48.42 8.28 -15.62
N GLN A 12 47.69 7.16 -15.67
CA GLN A 12 46.69 6.91 -16.69
C GLN A 12 45.42 7.66 -16.27
N GLY A 13 45.08 8.71 -17.02
CA GLY A 13 43.83 9.44 -16.85
C GLY A 13 42.69 8.74 -17.57
N PHE A 14 41.47 8.93 -17.06
CA PHE A 14 40.25 8.46 -17.72
C PHE A 14 40.10 9.09 -19.11
N THR A 15 39.63 8.30 -20.06
CA THR A 15 39.32 8.79 -21.41
C THR A 15 37.92 9.40 -21.44
N LEU A 16 37.72 10.40 -22.32
CA LEU A 16 36.38 10.97 -22.53
C LEU A 16 35.39 9.92 -23.04
N ILE A 17 35.87 8.93 -23.82
CA ILE A 17 35.02 7.87 -24.35
C ILE A 17 34.52 6.92 -23.25
N GLU A 18 35.33 6.63 -22.24
CA GLU A 18 34.89 5.86 -21.06
C GLU A 18 33.75 6.56 -20.34
N LEU A 19 33.84 7.87 -20.14
CA LEU A 19 32.77 8.64 -19.49
C LEU A 19 31.49 8.65 -20.31
N ILE A 20 31.60 8.78 -21.64
CA ILE A 20 30.44 8.79 -22.55
C ILE A 20 29.70 7.45 -22.51
N VAL A 21 30.43 6.32 -22.52
CA VAL A 21 29.81 4.99 -22.46
C VAL A 21 29.11 4.77 -21.11
N VAL A 22 29.72 5.21 -20.00
CA VAL A 22 29.11 5.12 -18.67
C VAL A 22 27.81 5.92 -18.58
N LEU A 23 27.81 7.17 -19.07
CA LEU A 23 26.61 8.01 -19.08
C LEU A 23 25.52 7.45 -19.98
N ALA A 24 25.89 6.83 -21.11
CA ALA A 24 24.94 6.16 -21.98
C ALA A 24 24.25 4.97 -21.27
N ILE A 25 25.00 4.12 -20.57
CA ILE A 25 24.45 3.00 -19.80
C ILE A 25 23.56 3.52 -18.65
N LEU A 26 24.01 4.54 -17.91
CA LEU A 26 23.22 5.17 -16.84
C LEU A 26 21.91 5.76 -17.35
N GLY A 27 21.91 6.40 -18.53
CA GLY A 27 20.70 6.94 -19.16
C GLY A 27 19.68 5.85 -19.53
N VAL A 28 20.16 4.73 -20.08
CA VAL A 28 19.29 3.57 -20.40
C VAL A 28 18.73 2.94 -19.12
N LEU A 29 19.56 2.72 -18.09
CA LEU A 29 19.12 2.15 -16.82
C LEU A 29 18.11 3.07 -16.10
N ALA A 30 18.33 4.38 -16.11
CA ALA A 30 17.42 5.35 -15.50
C ALA A 30 16.03 5.33 -16.17
N ALA A 31 15.96 5.17 -17.49
CA ALA A 31 14.70 5.07 -18.22
C ALA A 31 13.91 3.78 -17.90
N LEU A 32 14.61 2.68 -17.57
CA LEU A 32 14.00 1.37 -17.31
C LEU A 32 13.58 1.14 -15.84
N ILE A 33 14.11 1.91 -14.89
CA ILE A 33 13.80 1.76 -13.45
C ILE A 33 12.43 2.34 -13.06
N VAL A 34 11.80 3.14 -13.92
CA VAL A 34 10.54 3.83 -13.62
C VAL A 34 9.28 2.93 -13.47
N PRO A 35 9.13 1.73 -14.08
CA PRO A 35 7.79 1.17 -14.18
C PRO A 35 7.29 0.53 -12.88
N LYS A 36 6.36 1.28 -12.27
CA LYS A 36 5.03 0.86 -11.80
C LYS A 36 4.94 0.09 -10.49
N PHE A 37 4.91 0.85 -9.39
CA PHE A 37 4.31 0.44 -8.11
C PHE A 37 2.88 0.96 -7.89
N THR A 38 2.26 1.62 -8.87
CA THR A 38 1.00 2.35 -8.62
C THR A 38 -0.26 1.47 -8.61
N ASN A 39 -0.27 0.33 -9.33
CA ASN A 39 -1.50 -0.44 -9.51
C ASN A 39 -1.68 -1.63 -8.54
N THR A 40 -0.60 -2.12 -7.92
CA THR A 40 -0.70 -3.24 -6.97
C THR A 40 -1.40 -2.80 -5.68
N THR A 41 -1.20 -1.55 -5.26
CA THR A 41 -1.79 -0.99 -4.03
C THR A 41 -3.32 -0.96 -4.10
N SER A 42 -3.91 -0.56 -5.23
CA SER A 42 -5.38 -0.51 -5.37
C SER A 42 -6.01 -1.90 -5.30
N LYS A 43 -5.40 -2.91 -5.96
CA LYS A 43 -5.88 -4.29 -5.91
C LYS A 43 -5.73 -4.90 -4.50
N ALA A 44 -4.63 -4.60 -3.81
CA ALA A 44 -4.42 -5.04 -2.43
C ALA A 44 -5.47 -4.44 -1.48
N LYS A 45 -5.84 -3.16 -1.68
CA LYS A 45 -6.92 -2.50 -0.93
C LYS A 45 -8.27 -3.19 -1.14
N GLU A 46 -8.64 -3.48 -2.39
CA GLU A 46 -9.91 -4.17 -2.70
C GLU A 46 -10.00 -5.55 -2.04
N VAL A 47 -8.92 -6.35 -2.14
CA VAL A 47 -8.84 -7.66 -1.48
C VAL A 47 -8.91 -7.54 0.04
N ALA A 48 -8.27 -6.51 0.61
CA ALA A 48 -8.33 -6.26 2.04
C ALA A 48 -9.76 -5.90 2.50
N VAL A 49 -10.47 -5.04 1.75
CA VAL A 49 -11.88 -4.73 2.02
C VAL A 49 -12.74 -5.99 1.95
N GLU A 50 -12.60 -6.79 0.90
CA GLU A 50 -13.37 -8.04 0.75
C GLU A 50 -13.12 -9.00 1.92
N THR A 51 -11.87 -9.11 2.37
CA THR A 51 -11.49 -9.96 3.50
C THR A 51 -12.10 -9.43 4.79
N THR A 52 -12.01 -8.12 5.05
CA THR A 52 -12.61 -7.49 6.23
C THR A 52 -14.12 -7.65 6.26
N VAL A 53 -14.82 -7.53 5.13
CA VAL A 53 -16.27 -7.78 5.04
C VAL A 53 -16.60 -9.21 5.49
N LYS A 54 -15.83 -10.22 5.05
CA LYS A 54 -16.06 -11.62 5.44
C LYS A 54 -15.79 -11.86 6.93
N THR A 55 -14.74 -11.25 7.47
CA THR A 55 -14.43 -11.33 8.91
C THR A 55 -15.54 -10.71 9.73
N LEU A 56 -15.99 -9.51 9.37
CA LEU A 56 -17.09 -8.84 10.03
C LEU A 56 -18.40 -9.63 9.91
N GLN A 57 -18.68 -10.21 8.74
CA GLN A 57 -19.88 -11.03 8.56
C GLN A 57 -19.89 -12.23 9.53
N SER A 58 -18.72 -12.86 9.71
CA SER A 58 -18.58 -13.94 10.69
C SER A 58 -18.79 -13.46 12.12
N ALA A 59 -18.30 -12.27 12.47
CA ALA A 59 -18.54 -11.65 13.78
C ALA A 59 -20.02 -11.31 14.00
N VAL A 60 -20.72 -10.81 12.97
CA VAL A 60 -22.17 -10.56 13.03
C VAL A 60 -22.95 -11.86 13.26
N GLU A 61 -22.56 -12.95 12.61
CA GLU A 61 -23.18 -14.26 12.81
C GLU A 61 -22.96 -14.78 14.23
N LEU A 62 -21.76 -14.62 14.79
CA LEU A 62 -21.48 -14.98 16.19
C LEU A 62 -22.31 -14.14 17.16
N TYR A 63 -22.39 -12.82 16.96
CA TYR A 63 -23.23 -11.94 17.77
C TYR A 63 -24.69 -12.39 17.76
N TYR A 64 -25.22 -12.78 16.60
CA TYR A 64 -26.59 -13.28 16.48
C TYR A 64 -26.82 -14.57 17.27
N LEU A 65 -25.84 -15.48 17.31
CA LEU A 65 -25.94 -16.71 18.08
C LEU A 65 -25.99 -16.46 19.60
N ASP A 66 -25.33 -15.41 20.07
CA ASP A 66 -25.28 -15.09 21.50
C ASP A 66 -26.44 -14.18 21.95
N ASN A 67 -26.96 -13.33 21.07
CA ASN A 67 -27.92 -12.26 21.41
C ASN A 67 -29.29 -12.41 20.75
N ASP A 68 -29.52 -13.45 19.95
CA ASP A 68 -30.74 -13.71 19.16
C ASP A 68 -31.20 -12.51 18.29
N SER A 69 -30.28 -11.59 17.99
CA SER A 69 -30.55 -10.34 17.29
C SER A 69 -29.30 -9.86 16.56
N TYR A 70 -29.48 -9.16 15.44
CA TYR A 70 -28.34 -8.61 14.71
C TYR A 70 -27.83 -7.31 15.35
N PRO A 71 -26.50 -7.07 15.34
CA PRO A 71 -25.92 -5.81 15.76
C PRO A 71 -26.44 -4.67 14.87
N LYS A 72 -26.63 -3.48 15.45
CA LYS A 72 -27.13 -2.30 14.72
C LYS A 72 -26.00 -1.54 14.05
N SER A 73 -24.77 -1.71 14.54
CA SER A 73 -23.59 -1.03 14.09
C SER A 73 -22.33 -1.87 14.34
N ILE A 74 -21.22 -1.51 13.67
CA ILE A 74 -19.93 -2.17 13.90
C ILE A 74 -19.46 -2.01 15.35
N SER A 75 -19.86 -0.94 16.02
CA SER A 75 -19.49 -0.70 17.42
C SER A 75 -20.15 -1.68 18.39
N ASP A 76 -21.25 -2.32 18.02
CA ASP A 76 -21.87 -3.36 18.86
C ASP A 76 -21.07 -4.67 18.86
N LEU A 77 -20.10 -4.81 17.95
CA LEU A 77 -19.21 -5.98 17.86
C LEU A 77 -17.89 -5.79 18.63
N GLU A 78 -17.57 -4.55 19.02
CA GLU A 78 -16.31 -4.21 19.69
C GLU A 78 -16.16 -4.96 21.02
N GLU A 79 -14.91 -5.14 21.46
CA GLU A 79 -14.50 -5.80 22.71
C GLU A 79 -14.71 -7.32 22.78
N GLU A 80 -15.80 -7.85 22.20
CA GLU A 80 -16.17 -9.27 22.33
C GLU A 80 -16.08 -10.08 21.03
N TYR A 81 -16.40 -9.47 19.87
CA TYR A 81 -16.48 -10.20 18.59
C TYR A 81 -15.41 -9.76 17.57
N ILE A 82 -14.82 -8.58 17.74
CA ILE A 82 -13.73 -8.06 16.89
C ILE A 82 -12.62 -7.43 17.73
N ASP A 83 -11.37 -7.66 17.34
CA ASP A 83 -10.17 -7.11 18.03
C ASP A 83 -9.89 -5.65 17.65
N GLU A 84 -10.27 -5.23 16.44
CA GLU A 84 -9.98 -3.90 15.90
C GLU A 84 -11.20 -3.37 15.16
N ASN A 85 -11.60 -2.13 15.45
CA ASN A 85 -12.65 -1.46 14.70
C ASN A 85 -12.14 -1.02 13.31
N PRO A 86 -12.68 -1.58 12.21
CA PRO A 86 -12.24 -1.22 10.86
C PRO A 86 -12.68 0.19 10.41
N ASN A 87 -13.52 0.87 11.19
CA ASN A 87 -13.92 2.26 11.01
C ASN A 87 -13.12 3.25 11.89
N SER A 88 -11.94 2.86 12.39
CA SER A 88 -11.01 3.81 13.01
C SER A 88 -10.58 4.91 12.02
N SER A 89 -10.16 6.08 12.51
CA SER A 89 -9.75 7.19 11.64
C SER A 89 -8.61 6.82 10.69
N GLU A 90 -7.68 5.97 11.13
CA GLU A 90 -6.58 5.45 10.31
C GLU A 90 -7.08 4.48 9.23
N ASN A 91 -8.01 3.59 9.59
CA ASN A 91 -8.52 2.57 8.68
C ASN A 91 -9.47 3.14 7.62
N ILE A 92 -10.24 4.18 7.94
CA ILE A 92 -11.11 4.85 6.95
C ILE A 92 -10.30 5.41 5.78
N GLU A 93 -9.14 6.02 6.02
CA GLU A 93 -8.26 6.52 4.96
C GLU A 93 -7.57 5.37 4.20
N LYS A 94 -7.16 4.32 4.91
CA LYS A 94 -6.50 3.14 4.33
C LYS A 94 -7.41 2.41 3.34
N PHE A 95 -8.66 2.14 3.75
CA PHE A 95 -9.67 1.45 2.95
C PHE A 95 -10.39 2.39 1.98
N GLY A 96 -10.41 3.70 2.25
CA GLY A 96 -11.12 4.69 1.45
C GLY A 96 -12.65 4.61 1.61
N GLY A 97 -13.13 4.19 2.78
CA GLY A 97 -14.54 3.95 3.03
C GLY A 97 -14.84 3.44 4.42
N LYS A 98 -16.12 3.15 4.66
CA LYS A 98 -16.66 2.68 5.95
C LYS A 98 -17.39 1.36 5.78
N PHE A 99 -17.37 0.56 6.84
CA PHE A 99 -18.12 -0.68 6.96
C PHE A 99 -19.39 -0.43 7.77
N ASP A 100 -20.52 -0.93 7.29
CA ASP A 100 -21.83 -0.78 7.93
C ASP A 100 -22.59 -2.10 7.90
N ILE A 101 -23.49 -2.30 8.86
CA ILE A 101 -24.36 -3.47 8.96
C ILE A 101 -25.79 -3.03 8.67
N ASN A 102 -26.48 -3.75 7.78
CA ASN A 102 -27.90 -3.50 7.52
C ASN A 102 -28.80 -4.24 8.53
N SER A 103 -30.11 -3.97 8.51
CA SER A 103 -31.09 -4.63 9.38
C SER A 103 -31.24 -6.14 9.17
N GLU A 104 -30.65 -6.70 8.11
CA GLU A 104 -30.65 -8.12 7.80
C GLU A 104 -29.36 -8.81 8.29
N GLY A 105 -28.47 -8.08 8.97
CA GLY A 105 -27.18 -8.60 9.45
C GLY A 105 -26.12 -8.72 8.36
N LYS A 106 -26.33 -8.10 7.19
CA LYS A 106 -25.36 -8.10 6.10
C LYS A 106 -24.37 -6.95 6.25
N VAL A 107 -23.08 -7.28 6.20
CA VAL A 107 -22.01 -6.29 6.18
C VAL A 107 -21.87 -5.69 4.78
N THR A 108 -21.76 -4.36 4.73
CA THR A 108 -21.60 -3.56 3.52
C THR A 108 -20.41 -2.62 3.66
N PHE A 109 -19.78 -2.29 2.53
CA PHE A 109 -18.70 -1.31 2.49
C PHE A 109 -19.15 -0.14 1.60
N THR A 110 -19.15 1.06 2.18
CA THR A 110 -19.46 2.30 1.46
C THR A 110 -18.15 3.05 1.24
N LYS A 111 -17.72 3.15 -0.02
CA LYS A 111 -16.56 3.96 -0.38
C LYS A 111 -16.88 5.42 -0.06
N THR A 112 -15.98 6.08 0.65
CA THR A 112 -16.05 7.54 0.79
C THR A 112 -15.66 8.10 -0.56
N GLU A 113 -16.61 8.72 -1.25
CA GLU A 113 -16.33 9.47 -2.46
C GLU A 113 -15.26 10.52 -2.12
N GLU A 114 -14.01 10.26 -2.50
CA GLU A 114 -13.08 11.34 -2.77
C GLU A 114 -13.77 12.21 -3.81
N SER A 115 -14.13 13.44 -3.45
CA SER A 115 -14.50 14.46 -4.41
C SER A 115 -13.45 14.43 -5.51
N SER A 116 -13.81 13.84 -6.64
CA SER A 116 -13.03 13.88 -7.86
C SER A 116 -13.12 15.33 -8.33
N GLY A 117 -12.24 16.17 -7.79
CA GLY A 117 -11.80 17.39 -8.44
C GLY A 117 -11.06 17.02 -9.72
N GLN A 118 -11.81 16.52 -10.71
CA GLN A 118 -11.38 16.54 -12.10
C GLN A 118 -11.91 17.86 -12.64
N SER A 119 -11.03 18.85 -12.62
CA SER A 119 -11.16 20.04 -13.45
C SER A 119 -11.34 19.59 -14.89
N GLU A 120 -12.48 19.93 -15.49
CA GLU A 120 -12.58 20.12 -16.94
C GLU A 120 -11.75 21.35 -17.35
#